data_AF-A0A1I7Z718-F1
#
_entry.id   AF-A0A1I7Z718-F1
#
_cell.length_a   1.000
_cell.length_b   1.000
_cell.length_c   1.000
_cell.angle_alpha   90.00
_cell.angle_beta   90.00
_cell.angle_gamma   90.00
#
_symmetry.space_group_name_H-M   'P 1'
#
loop_
_entity.id
_entity.type
_entity.pdbx_description
1 polymer ?
#
loop_
_entity_poly.entity_id
_entity_poly.type
_entity_poly.pdbx_seq_one_letter_code
_entity_poly.pdbx_strand_id
1 'polypeptide(L)'
;MTSSAPTDRFHVLSQLEHLQAKYTGTGHADMNRWEWIVNQHRDTLSSIAGHPDHLSFVSLVENESRARARFNLLNKMISPCGPPPEKSPLDD
;
A
#
# COMPACT_ATOMS: atom_id res chain seq x y z
N MET A 1 33.51 9.55 18.53
CA MET A 1 32.16 9.64 17.93
C MET A 1 32.17 10.81 16.97
N THR A 2 32.56 10.58 15.72
CA THR A 2 32.64 11.64 14.70
C THR A 2 31.23 11.94 14.21
N SER A 3 30.73 13.14 14.48
CA SER A 3 29.49 13.65 13.91
C SER A 3 29.61 13.66 12.37
N SER A 4 28.80 12.86 11.68
CA SER A 4 28.65 12.93 10.22
C SER A 4 28.27 14.35 9.82
N ALA A 5 28.92 14.90 8.81
CA ALA A 5 28.65 16.25 8.32
C ALA A 5 27.17 16.39 7.90
N PRO A 6 26.55 17.58 8.06
CA PRO A 6 25.14 17.79 7.73
C PRO A 6 24.79 17.41 6.28
N THR A 7 25.73 17.55 5.34
CA THR A 7 25.60 17.11 3.94
C THR A 7 25.34 15.61 3.76
N ASP A 8 25.97 14.76 4.56
CA ASP A 8 25.79 13.30 4.45
C ASP A 8 24.36 12.89 4.85
N ARG A 9 23.75 13.59 5.81
CA ARG A 9 22.35 13.34 6.21
C ARG A 9 21.36 13.71 5.12
N PHE A 10 21.55 14.85 4.44
CA PHE A 10 20.68 15.25 3.34
C PHE A 10 20.73 14.26 2.17
N HIS A 11 21.90 13.70 1.90
CA HIS A 11 22.07 12.71 0.84
C HIS A 11 21.38 11.37 1.17
N VAL A 12 21.31 10.99 2.45
CA VAL A 12 20.58 9.80 2.89
C VAL A 12 19.06 10.02 2.82
N LEU A 13 18.57 11.19 3.24
CA LEU A 13 17.14 11.51 3.19
C LEU A 13 16.60 11.52 1.76
N SER A 14 17.32 12.13 0.82
CA SER A 14 16.90 12.16 -0.59
C SER A 14 16.87 10.77 -1.24
N GLN A 15 17.76 9.87 -0.84
CA GLN A 15 17.74 8.47 -1.29
C GLN A 15 16.52 7.71 -0.74
N LEU A 16 16.14 7.95 0.52
CA LEU A 16 14.97 7.34 1.12
C LEU A 16 13.68 7.84 0.47
N GLU A 17 13.56 9.15 0.24
CA GLU A 17 12.43 9.76 -0.48
C GLU A 17 12.33 9.22 -1.91
N HIS A 18 13.47 9.05 -2.59
CA HIS A 18 13.51 8.44 -3.92
C HIS A 18 12.96 7.00 -3.91
N LEU A 19 13.35 6.19 -2.92
CA LEU A 19 12.86 4.83 -2.79
C LEU A 19 11.35 4.79 -2.48
N GLN A 20 10.88 5.68 -1.61
CA GLN A 20 9.46 5.80 -1.27
C GLN A 20 8.61 6.21 -2.48
N ALA A 21 9.12 7.12 -3.32
CA ALA A 21 8.45 7.51 -4.55
C ALA A 21 8.45 6.39 -5.62
N LYS A 22 9.51 5.57 -5.66
CA LYS A 22 9.64 4.48 -6.63
C LYS A 22 8.80 3.27 -6.27
N TYR A 23 8.75 2.91 -4.98
CA TYR A 23 8.09 1.71 -4.49
C TYR A 23 6.89 2.09 -3.63
N THR A 24 5.72 2.14 -4.25
CA THR A 24 4.44 2.39 -3.57
C THR A 24 4.28 1.42 -2.40
N GLY A 25 3.92 1.95 -1.23
CA GLY A 25 3.77 1.16 0.00
C GLY A 25 5.00 1.10 0.90
N THR A 26 6.13 1.69 0.49
CA THR A 26 7.30 1.83 1.37
C THR A 26 6.95 2.70 2.58
N GLY A 27 7.10 2.14 3.79
CA GLY A 27 6.77 2.84 5.02
C GLY A 27 7.77 3.93 5.40
N HIS A 28 7.31 4.87 6.24
CA HIS A 28 8.12 5.90 6.89
C HIS A 28 7.65 6.09 8.34
N ALA A 29 8.42 6.84 9.14
CA ALA A 29 8.15 7.01 10.57
C ALA A 29 6.79 7.68 10.85
N ASP A 30 6.39 8.61 9.99
CA ASP A 30 5.12 9.37 10.14
C ASP A 30 3.92 8.68 9.49
N MET A 31 4.05 7.43 9.06
CA MET A 31 2.99 6.71 8.36
C MET A 31 1.85 6.37 9.33
N ASN A 32 0.63 6.75 8.97
CA ASN A 32 -0.53 6.45 9.79
C ASN A 32 -0.95 4.96 9.65
N ARG A 33 -1.56 4.40 10.69
CA ARG A 33 -2.17 3.07 10.67
C ARG A 33 -3.07 2.87 9.45
N TRP A 34 -3.88 3.88 9.10
CA TRP A 34 -4.78 3.77 7.96
C TRP A 34 -4.01 3.56 6.63
N GLU A 35 -2.95 4.34 6.41
CA GLU A 35 -2.13 4.23 5.19
C GLU A 35 -1.46 2.86 5.11
N TRP A 36 -0.97 2.34 6.23
CA TRP A 36 -0.35 1.01 6.30
C TRP A 36 -1.33 -0.10 5.91
N ILE A 37 -2.52 -0.08 6.52
CA ILE A 37 -3.53 -1.10 6.28
C ILE A 37 -4.09 -1.02 4.84
N VAL A 38 -4.24 0.19 4.28
CA VAL A 38 -4.66 0.36 2.87
C VAL A 38 -3.65 -0.28 1.92
N ASN A 39 -2.36 -0.06 2.14
CA ASN A 39 -1.31 -0.68 1.32
C ASN A 39 -1.34 -2.21 1.44
N GLN A 40 -1.46 -2.75 2.66
CA GLN A 40 -1.58 -4.20 2.87
C GLN A 40 -2.79 -4.82 2.15
N HIS A 41 -3.95 -4.15 2.17
CA HIS A 41 -5.13 -4.63 1.46
C HIS A 41 -4.94 -4.60 -0.05
N ARG A 42 -4.32 -3.54 -0.58
CA ARG A 42 -4.01 -3.44 -2.02
C ARG A 42 -3.02 -4.53 -2.46
N ASP A 43 -1.99 -4.82 -1.67
CA ASP A 43 -1.03 -5.88 -1.96
C ASP A 43 -1.69 -7.26 -1.96
N THR A 44 -2.62 -7.49 -1.02
CA THR A 44 -3.39 -8.72 -0.92
C THR A 44 -4.33 -8.89 -2.13
N LEU A 45 -5.10 -7.85 -2.47
CA LEU A 45 -6.00 -7.86 -3.63
C LEU A 45 -5.24 -8.04 -4.95
N SER A 46 -4.10 -7.36 -5.10
CA SER A 46 -3.19 -7.51 -6.24
C SER A 46 -2.68 -8.95 -6.34
N SER A 47 -2.25 -9.53 -5.22
CA SER A 47 -1.79 -10.92 -5.17
C SER A 47 -2.89 -11.90 -5.58
N ILE A 48 -4.12 -11.73 -5.08
CA ILE A 48 -5.25 -12.59 -5.46
C ILE A 48 -5.57 -12.45 -6.95
N ALA A 49 -5.58 -11.22 -7.49
CA ALA A 49 -5.89 -10.96 -8.89
C ALA A 49 -4.78 -11.43 -9.85
N GLY A 50 -3.51 -11.43 -9.40
CA GLY A 50 -2.34 -11.81 -10.19
C GLY A 50 -2.08 -13.32 -10.24
N HIS A 51 -2.37 -14.05 -9.16
CA HIS A 51 -2.14 -15.49 -9.08
C HIS A 51 -3.36 -16.28 -9.58
N PRO A 52 -3.23 -17.11 -10.64
CA PRO A 52 -4.35 -17.83 -11.22
C PRO A 52 -5.08 -18.76 -10.24
N ASP A 53 -4.35 -19.39 -9.33
CA ASP A 53 -4.91 -20.35 -8.36
C ASP A 53 -5.79 -19.65 -7.33
N HIS A 54 -5.31 -18.53 -6.79
CA HIS A 54 -6.07 -17.69 -5.86
C HIS A 54 -7.30 -17.08 -6.53
N LEU A 55 -7.16 -16.55 -7.74
CA LEU A 55 -8.29 -16.00 -8.48
C LEU A 55 -9.35 -17.09 -8.77
N SER A 56 -8.91 -18.31 -9.10
CA SER A 56 -9.81 -19.42 -9.37
C SER A 56 -10.55 -19.84 -8.11
N PHE A 57 -9.86 -19.94 -6.97
CA PHE A 57 -10.46 -20.21 -5.67
C PHE A 57 -11.55 -19.19 -5.32
N VAL A 58 -11.24 -17.88 -5.41
CA VAL A 58 -12.21 -16.82 -5.12
C VAL A 58 -13.40 -16.87 -6.08
N SER A 59 -13.15 -17.06 -7.38
CA SER A 59 -14.24 -17.13 -8.37
C SER A 59 -15.19 -18.32 -8.14
N LEU A 60 -14.65 -19.43 -7.65
CA LEU A 60 -15.41 -20.64 -7.36
C LEU A 60 -16.27 -20.45 -6.11
N VAL A 61 -15.72 -19.86 -5.05
CA VAL A 61 -16.46 -19.59 -3.80
C VAL A 61 -17.54 -18.53 -4.01
N GLU A 62 -17.27 -17.48 -4.79
CA GLU A 62 -18.25 -16.43 -5.09
C GLU A 62 -19.26 -16.85 -6.19
N ASN A 63 -19.07 -18.01 -6.82
CA ASN A 63 -19.88 -18.48 -7.96
C ASN A 63 -19.99 -17.44 -9.09
N GLU A 64 -18.86 -16.81 -9.42
CA GLU A 64 -18.75 -15.80 -10.45
C GLU A 64 -17.71 -16.20 -11.50
N SER A 65 -17.80 -15.61 -12.70
CA SER A 65 -16.73 -15.83 -13.69
C SER A 65 -15.40 -15.27 -13.20
N ARG A 66 -14.27 -15.90 -13.56
CA ARG A 66 -12.92 -15.41 -13.23
C ARG A 66 -12.70 -13.95 -13.63
N ALA A 67 -13.29 -13.54 -14.77
CA ALA A 67 -13.23 -12.15 -15.24
C ALA A 67 -13.97 -11.19 -14.31
N ARG A 68 -15.17 -11.58 -13.85
CA ARG A 68 -15.98 -10.76 -12.92
C ARG A 68 -15.38 -10.69 -11.53
N ALA A 69 -14.89 -11.82 -11.00
CA ALA A 69 -14.16 -11.83 -9.73
C ALA A 69 -12.93 -10.91 -9.79
N ARG A 70 -12.12 -10.99 -10.87
CA ARG A 70 -10.98 -10.10 -11.08
C ARG A 70 -11.38 -8.63 -11.15
N PHE A 71 -12.45 -8.30 -11.88
CA PHE A 71 -12.98 -6.94 -11.96
C PHE A 71 -13.41 -6.41 -10.59
N ASN A 72 -14.12 -7.22 -9.80
CA ASN A 72 -14.55 -6.86 -8.45
C ASN A 72 -13.35 -6.61 -7.52
N LEU A 73 -12.31 -7.46 -7.59
CA LEU A 73 -11.08 -7.29 -6.82
C LEU A 73 -10.37 -5.98 -7.17
N LEU A 74 -10.26 -5.64 -8.46
CA LEU A 74 -9.65 -4.39 -8.91
C LEU A 74 -10.44 -3.16 -8.44
N ASN A 75 -11.78 -3.20 -8.49
CA ASN A 75 -12.60 -2.10 -7.98
C ASN A 75 -12.45 -1.89 -6.47
N LYS A 76 -12.30 -2.99 -5.70
CA LYS A 76 -12.05 -2.93 -4.25
C LYS A 76 -10.72 -2.24 -3.90
N MET A 77 -9.75 -2.17 -4.83
CA MET A 77 -8.45 -1.53 -4.57
C MET A 77 -8.51 0.00 -4.42
N ILE A 78 -9.58 0.65 -4.89
CA ILE A 78 -9.72 2.12 -4.83
C ILE A 78 -9.73 2.59 -3.37
N SER A 79 -10.62 2.01 -2.55
CA SER A 79 -10.76 2.34 -1.13
C SER A 79 -11.11 1.06 -0.33
N PRO A 80 -10.12 0.17 -0.10
CA PRO A 80 -10.38 -1.09 0.58
C PRO A 80 -10.73 -0.93 2.07
N CYS A 81 -10.30 0.18 2.68
CA CYS A 81 -10.45 0.44 4.11
C CYS A 81 -11.36 1.64 4.41
N GLY A 82 -12.13 2.10 3.42
CA GLY A 82 -12.97 3.29 3.53
C GLY A 82 -12.16 4.60 3.47
N PRO A 83 -12.81 5.74 3.74
CA PRO A 83 -12.16 7.05 3.72
C PRO A 83 -11.07 7.15 4.81
N PRO A 84 -10.04 7.98 4.60
CA PRO A 84 -9.03 8.24 5.61
C PRO A 84 -9.63 8.87 6.87
N PRO A 85 -9.09 8.58 8.06
CA PRO A 85 -9.52 9.25 9.28
C PRO A 85 -9.21 10.75 9.22
N GLU A 86 -10.03 11.56 9.90
CA GLU A 86 -9.75 12.97 10.06
C GLU A 86 -8.40 13.15 10.76
N LYS A 87 -7.54 14.00 10.19
CA LYS A 87 -6.25 14.35 10.82
C LYS A 87 -6.55 15.07 12.13
N SER A 88 -5.82 14.73 13.19
CA SER A 88 -6.01 15.46 14.44
C SER A 88 -5.45 16.89 14.26
N PRO A 89 -6.07 17.92 14.86
CA PRO A 89 -5.54 19.29 14.83
C PRO A 89 -4.16 19.45 15.49
N LEU A 90 -3.63 18.39 16.09
CA LEU A 90 -2.32 18.34 16.74
C LEU A 90 -1.23 17.77 15.82
N ASP A 91 -1.61 17.23 14.65
CA ASP A 91 -0.71 16.67 13.64
C ASP A 91 -0.36 17.69 12.52
N ASP A 92 -0.74 18.96 12.69
CA ASP A 92 -0.40 20.12 11.83
C ASP A 92 0.85 20.86 12.32
#